data_AF-A0A498JHL1-F1
#
_entry.id   AF-A0A498JHL1-F1
#
_cell.length_a   1.000
_cell.length_b   1.000
_cell.length_c   1.000
_cell.angle_alpha   90.00
_cell.angle_beta   90.00
_cell.angle_gamma   90.00
#
_symmetry.space_group_name_H-M   'P 1'
#
loop_
_entity.id
_entity.type
_entity.pdbx_description
1 polymer ?
#
loop_
_entity_poly.entity_id
_entity_poly.type
_entity_poly.pdbx_seq_one_letter_code
_entity_poly.pdbx_strand_id
1 'polypeptide(L)'
;MTGFAYSFICGRDLIIQGAWWQVGNGNLVNIWQDKWISSTQAGIIHPMVPVTSSAPSLAKDIINRTDSSWNLNLVRSFISSEECSVIERFPLGDLSSPDRLIWPWTLNGDFSVKSGWVYLPSNGPPVSLC
;
A
#
# COMPACT_ATOMS: atom_id res chain seq x y z
N MET A 1 -3.53 17.79 34.69
CA MET A 1 -2.47 16.89 34.20
C MET A 1 -3.14 15.76 33.45
N THR A 2 -3.29 15.86 32.11
CA THR A 2 -3.58 14.77 31.16
C THR A 2 -3.92 15.42 29.80
N GLY A 3 -2.92 15.74 28.97
CA GLY A 3 -3.16 16.48 27.72
C GLY A 3 -2.13 16.30 26.62
N PHE A 4 -1.24 15.30 26.72
CA PHE A 4 -0.16 15.10 25.74
C PHE A 4 -0.21 13.73 25.04
N ALA A 5 -1.19 12.87 25.33
CA ALA A 5 -1.24 11.51 24.81
C ALA A 5 -2.08 11.32 23.53
N TYR A 6 -2.97 12.27 23.19
CA TYR A 6 -3.96 12.07 22.10
C TYR A 6 -3.47 12.46 20.70
N SER A 7 -2.55 13.42 20.58
CA SER A 7 -2.05 13.89 19.27
C SER A 7 -1.12 12.88 18.59
N PHE A 8 -0.38 12.07 19.36
CA PHE A 8 0.51 11.04 18.82
C PHE A 8 -0.27 9.88 18.18
N ILE A 9 -1.40 9.50 18.77
CA ILE A 9 -2.22 8.37 18.31
C ILE A 9 -2.89 8.72 16.98
N CYS A 10 -3.51 9.91 16.88
CA CYS A 10 -4.13 10.36 15.63
C CYS A 10 -3.11 10.51 14.49
N GLY A 11 -1.90 11.01 14.79
CA GLY A 11 -0.81 11.07 13.82
C GLY A 11 -0.42 9.68 13.32
N ARG A 12 -0.22 8.72 14.22
CA ARG A 12 0.10 7.32 13.89
C ARG A 12 -0.96 6.67 13.01
N ASP A 13 -2.24 6.88 13.30
CA ASP A 13 -3.32 6.28 12.53
C ASP A 13 -3.41 6.88 11.12
N LEU A 14 -3.17 8.18 10.96
CA LEU A 14 -3.02 8.82 9.65
C LEU A 14 -1.82 8.25 8.86
N ILE A 15 -0.69 8.00 9.54
CA ILE A 15 0.52 7.39 8.95
C ILE A 15 0.30 5.92 8.55
N ILE A 16 -0.62 5.21 9.20
CA ILE A 16 -0.97 3.86 8.78
C ILE A 16 -1.92 3.91 7.58
N GLN A 17 -2.83 4.89 7.53
CA GLN A 17 -3.84 4.97 6.47
C GLN A 17 -3.29 5.29 5.07
N GLY A 18 -2.18 6.03 4.95
CA GLY A 18 -1.53 6.33 3.67
C GLY A 18 -0.29 5.50 3.34
N ALA A 19 0.07 4.51 4.17
CA ALA A 19 1.24 3.66 3.93
C ALA A 19 0.91 2.59 2.90
N TRP A 20 1.87 2.27 2.03
CA TRP A 20 1.75 1.27 0.99
C TRP A 20 2.83 0.19 1.16
N TRP A 21 2.54 -1.02 0.76
CA TRP A 21 3.48 -2.12 0.78
C TRP A 21 4.41 -2.07 -0.43
N GLN A 22 5.70 -2.12 -0.15
CA GLN A 22 6.71 -2.50 -1.12
C GLN A 22 6.89 -4.02 -1.06
N VAL A 23 6.62 -4.66 -2.20
CA VAL A 23 6.75 -6.10 -2.34
C VAL A 23 8.23 -6.47 -2.47
N GLY A 24 8.70 -7.29 -1.53
CA GLY A 24 9.98 -7.98 -1.56
C GLY A 24 9.73 -9.46 -1.84
N ASN A 25 9.82 -10.31 -0.82
CA ASN A 25 9.58 -11.76 -0.94
C ASN A 25 8.11 -12.15 -1.21
N GLY A 26 7.15 -11.22 -1.04
CA GLY A 26 5.73 -11.38 -1.34
C GLY A 26 4.96 -12.31 -0.39
N ASN A 27 5.54 -12.65 0.77
CA ASN A 27 4.91 -13.58 1.71
C ASN A 27 3.85 -12.94 2.62
N LEU A 28 3.88 -11.62 2.76
CA LEU A 28 3.01 -10.88 3.67
C LEU A 28 1.93 -10.08 2.93
N VAL A 29 2.21 -9.65 1.70
CA VAL A 29 1.31 -8.78 0.93
C VAL A 29 0.20 -9.58 0.27
N ASN A 30 -1.05 -9.29 0.63
CA ASN A 30 -2.24 -9.80 -0.04
C ASN A 30 -2.61 -8.91 -1.24
N ILE A 31 -2.64 -9.49 -2.43
CA ILE A 31 -2.79 -8.71 -3.66
C ILE A 31 -4.15 -8.01 -3.80
N TRP A 32 -5.17 -8.49 -3.08
CA TRP A 32 -6.56 -8.01 -3.16
C TRP A 32 -6.95 -7.04 -2.04
N GLN A 33 -6.25 -7.10 -0.91
CA GLN A 33 -6.65 -6.37 0.31
C GLN A 33 -5.65 -5.30 0.72
N ASP A 34 -4.37 -5.51 0.42
CA ASP A 34 -3.32 -4.59 0.81
C ASP A 34 -3.11 -3.49 -0.23
N LYS A 35 -2.64 -2.33 0.25
CA LYS A 35 -2.25 -1.22 -0.63
C LYS A 35 -0.83 -1.44 -1.11
N TRP A 36 -0.62 -1.91 -2.34
CA TRP A 36 0.73 -2.19 -2.85
C TRP A 36 1.00 -1.63 -4.25
N ILE A 37 0.00 -1.01 -4.89
CA ILE A 37 0.13 -0.38 -6.20
C ILE A 37 -0.11 1.12 -6.06
N SER A 38 0.90 1.92 -6.36
CA SER A 38 0.82 3.38 -6.24
C SER A 38 -0.07 4.07 -7.27
N SER A 39 -0.40 3.37 -8.36
CA SER A 39 -1.03 3.96 -9.53
C SER A 39 -2.56 4.05 -9.43
N THR A 40 -3.19 3.39 -8.46
CA THR A 40 -4.65 3.45 -8.26
C THR A 40 -5.00 4.41 -7.12
N GLN A 41 -6.11 5.14 -7.25
CA GLN A 41 -6.57 6.10 -6.22
C GLN A 41 -6.73 5.45 -4.83
N ALA A 42 -7.04 4.15 -4.78
CA ALA A 42 -7.21 3.38 -3.56
C ALA A 42 -5.93 2.64 -3.10
N GLY A 43 -4.94 2.47 -3.98
CA GLY A 43 -3.74 1.67 -3.73
C GLY A 43 -3.94 0.15 -3.83
N ILE A 44 -5.17 -0.30 -4.06
CA ILE A 44 -5.64 -1.69 -4.02
C ILE A 44 -6.12 -2.09 -5.42
N ILE A 45 -5.98 -3.38 -5.75
CA ILE A 45 -6.56 -3.97 -6.97
C ILE A 45 -8.05 -4.24 -6.75
N HIS A 46 -8.89 -3.79 -7.69
CA HIS A 46 -10.31 -4.10 -7.65
C HIS A 46 -10.64 -5.24 -8.64
N PRO A 47 -10.96 -6.44 -8.14
CA PRO A 47 -11.31 -7.54 -9.03
C PRO A 47 -12.63 -7.23 -9.76
N MET A 48 -12.64 -7.41 -11.08
CA MET A 48 -13.82 -7.26 -11.93
C MET A 48 -14.83 -8.41 -11.75
N VAL A 49 -14.36 -9.55 -11.25
CA VAL A 49 -15.16 -10.76 -11.00
C VAL A 49 -14.90 -11.29 -9.59
N PRO A 50 -15.82 -12.03 -8.98
CA PRO A 50 -15.60 -12.60 -7.66
C PRO A 50 -14.34 -13.47 -7.60
N VAL A 51 -13.44 -13.15 -6.67
CA VAL A 51 -12.20 -13.89 -6.44
C VAL A 51 -12.57 -15.26 -5.85
N THR A 52 -12.27 -16.33 -6.60
CA THR A 52 -12.48 -17.71 -6.15
C THR A 52 -11.33 -18.15 -5.25
N SER A 53 -11.54 -19.22 -4.46
CA SER A 53 -10.50 -19.82 -3.62
C SER A 53 -9.29 -20.35 -4.40
N SER A 54 -9.42 -20.53 -5.71
CA SER A 54 -8.35 -20.91 -6.63
C SER A 54 -7.49 -19.74 -7.10
N ALA A 55 -7.90 -18.50 -6.85
CA ALA A 55 -7.14 -17.33 -7.25
C ALA A 55 -5.90 -17.15 -6.36
N PRO A 56 -4.77 -16.69 -6.91
CA PRO A 56 -3.62 -16.30 -6.11
C PRO A 56 -4.02 -15.21 -5.11
N SER A 57 -3.51 -15.27 -3.89
CA SER A 57 -3.90 -14.33 -2.83
C SER A 57 -2.71 -13.51 -2.33
N LEU A 58 -1.51 -14.08 -2.38
CA LEU A 58 -0.28 -13.43 -1.94
C LEU A 58 0.55 -12.95 -3.12
N ALA A 59 1.31 -11.88 -2.93
CA ALA A 59 2.16 -11.33 -3.97
C ALA A 59 3.20 -12.36 -4.47
N LYS A 60 3.70 -13.24 -3.59
CA LYS A 60 4.61 -14.34 -3.99
C LYS A 60 4.03 -15.27 -5.06
N ASP A 61 2.71 -15.41 -5.12
CA ASP A 61 2.02 -16.31 -6.04
C ASP A 61 2.03 -15.76 -7.47
N ILE A 62 2.30 -14.46 -7.61
CA ILE A 62 2.32 -13.73 -8.88
C ILE A 62 3.71 -13.16 -9.18
N ILE A 63 4.75 -13.58 -8.44
CA ILE A 63 6.15 -13.22 -8.70
C ILE A 63 6.85 -14.38 -9.40
N ASN A 64 7.44 -14.09 -10.56
CA ASN A 64 8.40 -14.96 -11.20
C ASN A 64 9.80 -14.68 -10.62
N ARG A 65 10.31 -15.62 -9.81
CA ARG A 65 11.62 -15.50 -9.16
C ARG A 65 12.80 -15.65 -10.11
N THR A 66 12.61 -16.26 -11.28
CA THR A 66 13.70 -16.46 -12.25
C THR A 66 14.06 -15.14 -12.94
N ASP A 67 13.04 -14.38 -13.32
CA ASP A 67 13.20 -13.15 -14.12
C ASP A 67 12.96 -11.87 -13.30
N SER A 68 12.68 -12.02 -12.00
CA SER A 68 12.27 -10.91 -11.12
C SER A 68 11.16 -10.05 -11.73
N SER A 69 10.13 -10.72 -12.24
CA SER A 69 9.01 -10.10 -12.96
C SER A 69 7.66 -10.57 -12.42
N TRP A 70 6.59 -9.86 -12.76
CA TRP A 70 5.24 -10.26 -12.39
C TRP A 70 4.69 -11.33 -13.34
N ASN A 71 4.21 -12.44 -12.79
CA ASN A 71 3.46 -13.48 -13.50
C ASN A 71 1.97 -13.29 -13.27
N LEU A 72 1.32 -12.51 -14.13
CA LEU A 72 -0.10 -12.17 -14.01
C LEU A 72 -1.03 -13.14 -14.75
N ASN A 73 -0.53 -14.26 -15.27
CA ASN A 73 -1.35 -15.20 -16.06
C ASN A 73 -2.61 -15.66 -15.32
N LEU A 74 -2.50 -15.87 -14.00
CA LEU A 74 -3.62 -16.30 -13.16
C LEU A 74 -4.50 -15.14 -12.66
N VAL A 75 -3.98 -13.91 -12.67
CA VAL A 75 -4.70 -12.71 -12.18
C VAL A 75 -5.42 -11.99 -13.32
N ARG A 76 -4.92 -12.10 -14.55
CA ARG A 76 -5.47 -11.41 -15.74
C ARG A 76 -6.96 -11.71 -15.98
N SER A 77 -7.48 -12.86 -15.55
CA SER A 77 -8.91 -13.17 -15.63
C SER A 77 -9.77 -12.40 -14.62
N PHE A 78 -9.16 -11.85 -13.57
CA PHE A 78 -9.84 -11.17 -12.48
C PHE A 78 -9.75 -9.65 -12.55
N ILE A 79 -8.78 -9.09 -13.27
CA ILE A 79 -8.50 -7.65 -13.30
C ILE A 79 -8.55 -7.10 -14.71
N SER A 80 -8.66 -5.78 -14.83
CA SER A 80 -8.67 -5.13 -16.14
C SER A 80 -7.31 -5.21 -16.84
N SER A 81 -7.30 -5.13 -18.19
CA SER A 81 -6.04 -5.11 -18.95
C SER A 81 -5.18 -3.87 -18.64
N GLU A 82 -5.81 -2.78 -18.22
CA GLU A 82 -5.13 -1.55 -17.77
C GLU A 82 -4.38 -1.81 -16.46
N GLU A 83 -5.04 -2.42 -15.46
CA GLU A 83 -4.41 -2.79 -14.19
C GLU A 83 -3.29 -3.82 -14.39
N CYS A 84 -3.47 -4.82 -15.27
CA CYS A 84 -2.38 -5.74 -15.63
C CYS A 84 -1.15 -4.98 -16.12
N SER A 85 -1.35 -4.03 -17.04
CA SER A 85 -0.26 -3.24 -17.65
C SER A 85 0.46 -2.38 -16.62
N VAL A 86 -0.27 -1.86 -15.63
CA VAL A 86 0.29 -1.10 -14.51
C VAL A 86 1.14 -2.00 -13.62
N ILE A 87 0.63 -3.18 -13.24
CA ILE A 87 1.34 -4.11 -12.37
C ILE A 87 2.60 -4.62 -13.05
N GLU A 88 2.53 -5.00 -14.33
CA GLU A 88 3.70 -5.47 -15.11
C GLU A 88 4.85 -4.43 -15.13
N ARG A 89 4.51 -3.14 -15.08
CA ARG A 89 5.50 -2.04 -15.05
C ARG A 89 5.96 -1.67 -13.65
N PHE A 90 5.29 -2.16 -12.61
CA PHE A 90 5.62 -1.82 -11.24
C PHE A 90 6.92 -2.52 -10.82
N PRO A 91 7.94 -1.79 -10.36
CA PRO A 91 9.22 -2.38 -10.03
C PRO A 91 9.09 -3.29 -8.81
N LEU A 92 9.56 -4.53 -8.94
CA LEU A 92 9.76 -5.43 -7.80
C LEU A 92 10.94 -4.93 -6.96
N GLY A 93 10.82 -5.06 -5.63
CA GLY A 93 11.93 -4.84 -4.72
C GLY A 93 12.95 -5.98 -4.77
N ASP A 94 13.89 -5.97 -3.83
CA ASP A 94 14.75 -7.13 -3.61
C ASP A 94 13.91 -8.32 -3.09
N LEU A 95 13.77 -9.35 -3.91
CA LEU A 95 13.02 -10.57 -3.59
C LEU A 95 13.63 -11.37 -2.43
N SER A 96 14.89 -11.09 -2.08
CA SER A 96 15.58 -11.68 -0.92
C SER A 96 15.21 -10.99 0.39
N SER A 97 14.64 -9.78 0.30
CA SER A 97 14.22 -8.97 1.44
C SER A 97 12.75 -9.20 1.80
N PRO A 98 12.36 -9.05 3.07
CA PRO A 98 10.96 -9.13 3.48
C PRO A 98 10.14 -7.96 2.91
N ASP A 99 8.83 -8.17 2.73
CA ASP A 99 7.89 -7.11 2.40
C ASP A 99 7.91 -6.01 3.48
N ARG A 100 7.80 -4.75 3.06
CA ARG A 100 7.85 -3.60 3.98
C ARG A 100 6.80 -2.54 3.66
N LEU A 101 6.31 -1.86 4.69
CA LEU A 101 5.46 -0.68 4.53
C LEU A 101 6.34 0.55 4.24
N ILE A 102 6.04 1.24 3.15
CA ILE A 102 6.66 2.49 2.70
C ILE A 102 5.62 3.62 2.70
N TRP A 103 6.06 4.83 2.99
CA TRP A 103 5.20 6.02 2.95
C TRP A 103 5.52 6.84 1.69
N PRO A 104 4.55 7.09 0.79
CA PRO A 104 4.83 7.73 -0.50
C PRO A 104 5.15 9.23 -0.38
N TRP A 105 4.91 9.88 0.77
CA TRP A 105 5.03 11.33 0.94
C TRP A 105 6.31 11.79 1.67
N THR A 106 7.27 10.91 1.92
CA THR A 106 8.60 11.32 2.40
C THR A 106 9.63 11.13 1.29
N LEU A 107 10.00 12.24 0.64
CA LEU A 107 11.02 12.30 -0.42
C LEU A 107 12.37 11.65 -0.04
N ASN A 108 12.64 11.42 1.25
CA ASN A 108 13.93 10.94 1.75
C ASN A 108 13.85 9.75 2.73
N GLY A 109 12.70 9.09 2.92
CA GLY A 109 12.62 7.93 3.83
C GLY A 109 12.88 8.21 5.33
N ASP A 110 13.23 9.44 5.71
CA ASP A 110 13.39 9.85 7.10
C ASP A 110 12.09 10.36 7.70
N PHE A 111 11.62 9.65 8.71
CA PHE A 111 10.48 10.03 9.52
C PHE A 111 10.90 11.17 10.48
N SER A 112 10.64 12.42 10.11
CA SER A 112 10.81 13.56 11.02
C SER A 112 9.47 14.22 11.31
N VAL A 113 9.08 14.25 12.59
CA VAL A 113 7.81 14.73 13.17
C VAL A 113 7.42 16.17 12.79
N LYS A 114 8.26 16.87 12.00
CA LYS A 114 8.08 18.26 11.59
C LYS A 114 7.16 18.48 10.39
N SER A 115 6.97 17.49 9.50
CA SER A 115 6.15 17.70 8.29
C SER A 115 4.63 17.59 8.52
N GLY A 116 4.18 17.07 9.67
CA GLY A 116 2.76 16.94 10.01
C GLY A 116 2.04 18.24 10.40
N TRP A 117 2.76 19.35 10.57
CA TRP A 117 2.18 20.62 11.03
C TRP A 117 1.63 21.53 9.92
N VAL A 118 1.90 21.24 8.65
CA VAL A 118 1.68 22.22 7.56
C VAL A 118 0.25 22.19 6.98
N TYR A 119 -0.61 21.25 7.38
CA TYR A 119 -1.96 21.11 6.82
C TYR A 119 -3.10 21.27 7.82
N LEU A 120 -3.03 22.28 8.69
CA LEU A 120 -4.24 22.82 9.30
C LEU A 120 -4.72 24.02 8.46
N PRO A 121 -5.77 23.88 7.63
CA PRO A 121 -6.46 25.06 7.13
C PRO A 121 -7.06 25.78 8.34
N SER A 122 -6.71 27.05 8.50
CA SER A 122 -6.95 27.86 9.69
C SER A 122 -8.42 28.14 10.05
N ASN A 123 -9.41 27.55 9.37
CA ASN A 123 -10.82 27.96 9.51
C ASN A 123 -11.84 26.81 9.29
N GLY A 124 -11.76 25.73 10.07
CA GLY A 124 -12.81 24.70 10.13
C GLY A 124 -13.31 24.48 11.57
N PRO A 125 -14.62 24.29 11.81
CA PRO A 125 -15.16 24.17 13.16
C PRO A 125 -14.67 22.89 13.84
N PRO A 126 -14.63 22.86 15.19
CA PRO A 126 -14.08 21.75 15.95
C PRO A 126 -15.02 20.55 15.81
N VAL A 127 -14.62 19.58 14.99
CA VAL A 127 -15.26 18.26 14.97
C VAL A 127 -14.79 17.49 16.20
N SER A 128 -15.74 17.22 17.09
CA SER A 128 -15.61 16.33 18.25
C SER A 128 -15.11 14.97 17.81
N LEU A 129 -13.89 14.62 18.22
CA LEU A 129 -13.24 13.33 17.95
C LEU A 129 -13.06 12.61 19.29
N CYS A 130 -13.70 11.44 19.40
CA CYS A 130 -13.40 10.45 20.43
C CYS A 130 -11.95 9.96 20.31
#